data_AF-A0A7W4TPF5-F1
#
_entry.id   AF-A0A7W4TPF5-F1
#
_cell.length_a   1.000
_cell.length_b   1.000
_cell.length_c   1.000
_cell.angle_alpha   90.00
_cell.angle_beta   90.00
_cell.angle_gamma   90.00
#
_symmetry.space_group_name_H-M   'P 1'
#
loop_
_entity.id
_entity.type
_entity.pdbx_description
1 polymer ?
#
loop_
_entity_poly.entity_id
_entity_poly.type
_entity_poly.pdbx_seq_one_letter_code
_entity_poly.pdbx_strand_id
1 'polypeptide(L)'
;MTSPVAHAYGDGDPRLCARDDLEWVLTHQAVDPARERDAWREVLRAARAGDYAHVVRTAGRVNRAEPPEGNSWPRWAQWVDLRLSELADDPSRVVDLPREDEPWRLREGVLDPAARDVVQRALAATPVPAGDSRRDHVVVETPAPVGLAVRLDRATGDVAQVATARLGVVLERTDRVRVLGVHAADAVEDPRAAGWQERWPSLASALGGWFSQSGLGRYEPQAAQAAMLRQESDERLERVAAEAAELLTLGDEDVRAVVVAFGCCVEPSYLRSWLGWMVWRIGYFDWK
;
A
#
# COMPACT_ATOMS: atom_id res chain seq x y z
N MET A 1 43.68 -4.88 -5.58
CA MET A 1 42.70 -5.21 -6.63
C MET A 1 41.79 -6.30 -6.07
N THR A 2 40.75 -5.89 -5.34
CA THR A 2 39.68 -6.78 -4.87
C THR A 2 38.65 -6.89 -5.98
N SER A 3 38.37 -8.12 -6.40
CA SER A 3 37.35 -8.44 -7.41
C SER A 3 36.01 -7.83 -6.99
N PRO A 4 35.25 -7.16 -7.88
CA PRO A 4 33.89 -6.76 -7.55
C PRO A 4 33.07 -8.05 -7.44
N VAL A 5 32.69 -8.40 -6.22
CA VAL A 5 31.68 -9.42 -6.00
C VAL A 5 30.43 -8.89 -6.66
N ALA A 6 30.12 -9.42 -7.85
CA ALA A 6 28.82 -9.24 -8.48
C ALA A 6 27.81 -9.84 -7.49
N HIS A 7 27.15 -8.97 -6.72
CA HIS A 7 25.98 -9.33 -5.93
C HIS A 7 24.85 -9.64 -6.92
N ALA A 8 24.92 -10.81 -7.53
CA ALA A 8 23.79 -11.40 -8.21
C ALA A 8 22.71 -11.66 -7.12
N TYR A 9 21.43 -11.44 -7.43
CA TYR A 9 20.34 -11.37 -6.43
C TYR A 9 20.47 -12.44 -5.32
N GLY A 10 20.73 -12.11 -4.06
CA GLY A 10 20.57 -13.03 -2.93
C GLY A 10 21.41 -14.33 -2.89
N ASP A 11 22.32 -14.40 -1.92
CA ASP A 11 22.31 -15.51 -0.97
C ASP A 11 21.76 -14.95 0.34
N GLY A 12 20.51 -15.28 0.68
CA GLY A 12 19.93 -15.01 1.99
C GLY A 12 19.16 -13.70 2.19
N ASP A 13 18.82 -12.96 1.14
CA ASP A 13 17.93 -11.80 1.30
C ASP A 13 16.46 -12.21 1.10
N PRO A 14 15.64 -12.27 2.17
CA PRO A 14 14.21 -12.57 2.08
C PRO A 14 13.43 -11.44 1.40
N ARG A 15 14.06 -10.45 0.75
CA ARG A 15 13.41 -9.27 0.20
C ARG A 15 12.83 -9.39 -1.19
N LEU A 16 12.98 -10.43 -2.02
CA LEU A 16 12.20 -10.49 -3.28
C LEU A 16 10.72 -10.90 -3.01
N CYS A 17 9.96 -9.99 -2.42
CA CYS A 17 8.66 -10.25 -1.79
C CYS A 17 7.51 -9.45 -2.40
N ALA A 18 7.79 -8.35 -3.09
CA ALA A 18 6.87 -7.53 -3.87
C ALA A 18 7.63 -6.70 -4.93
N ARG A 19 6.93 -5.99 -5.82
CA ARG A 19 7.55 -5.05 -6.78
C ARG A 19 8.51 -4.05 -6.11
N ASP A 20 8.11 -3.51 -4.97
CA ASP A 20 8.81 -2.46 -4.23
C ASP A 20 10.25 -2.88 -3.92
N ASP A 21 10.45 -4.15 -3.53
CA ASP A 21 11.76 -4.66 -3.19
C ASP A 21 12.64 -4.91 -4.42
N LEU A 22 12.04 -5.38 -5.54
CA LEU A 22 12.78 -5.53 -6.79
C LEU A 22 13.27 -4.17 -7.28
N GLU A 23 12.39 -3.16 -7.29
CA GLU A 23 12.77 -1.80 -7.67
C GLU A 23 13.84 -1.26 -6.71
N TRP A 24 13.72 -1.49 -5.39
CA TRP A 24 14.74 -1.06 -4.42
C TRP A 24 16.11 -1.66 -4.70
N VAL A 25 16.18 -2.96 -5.00
CA VAL A 25 17.44 -3.64 -5.36
C VAL A 25 18.02 -3.05 -6.64
N LEU A 26 17.18 -2.80 -7.65
CA LEU A 26 17.60 -2.18 -8.91
C LEU A 26 18.10 -0.75 -8.73
N THR A 27 17.56 0.00 -7.77
CA THR A 27 18.01 1.35 -7.42
C THR A 27 19.32 1.36 -6.65
N HIS A 28 19.48 0.46 -5.68
CA HIS A 28 20.53 0.58 -4.65
C HIS A 28 21.69 -0.41 -4.80
N GLN A 29 21.55 -1.46 -5.59
CA GLN A 29 22.58 -2.48 -5.77
C GLN A 29 23.15 -2.44 -7.19
N ALA A 30 24.43 -2.78 -7.32
CA ALA A 30 25.09 -2.94 -8.61
C ALA A 30 24.64 -4.25 -9.28
N VAL A 31 23.48 -4.20 -9.93
CA VAL A 31 22.90 -5.29 -10.69
C VAL A 31 23.13 -5.06 -12.19
N ASP A 32 23.39 -6.13 -12.95
CA ASP A 32 23.39 -6.11 -14.41
C ASP A 32 22.01 -6.55 -14.94
N PRO A 33 21.16 -5.61 -15.41
CA PRO A 33 19.80 -5.95 -15.83
C PRO A 33 19.74 -6.96 -16.98
N ALA A 34 20.75 -6.98 -17.87
CA ALA A 34 20.75 -7.87 -19.03
C ALA A 34 21.00 -9.33 -18.61
N ARG A 35 21.96 -9.54 -17.71
CA ARG A 35 22.23 -10.86 -17.12
C ARG A 35 21.00 -11.37 -16.37
N GLU A 36 20.39 -10.51 -15.58
CA GLU A 36 19.27 -10.87 -14.74
C GLU A 36 17.99 -11.14 -15.54
N ARG A 37 17.76 -10.40 -16.63
CA ARG A 37 16.70 -10.67 -17.60
C ARG A 37 16.79 -12.10 -18.13
N ASP A 38 18.00 -12.55 -18.50
CA ASP A 38 18.17 -13.87 -19.09
C ASP A 38 17.85 -15.00 -18.08
N ALA A 39 18.16 -14.80 -16.79
CA ALA A 39 17.72 -15.70 -15.71
C ALA A 39 16.18 -15.71 -15.58
N TRP A 40 15.54 -14.55 -15.63
CA TRP A 40 14.07 -14.44 -15.55
C TRP A 40 13.34 -14.98 -16.79
N ARG A 41 13.97 -14.99 -17.96
CA ARG A 41 13.47 -15.71 -19.15
C ARG A 41 13.48 -17.22 -18.97
N GLU A 42 14.44 -17.76 -18.24
CA GLU A 42 14.44 -19.18 -17.85
C GLU A 42 13.27 -19.48 -16.90
N VAL A 43 13.10 -18.63 -15.88
CA VAL A 43 11.95 -18.72 -14.96
C VAL A 43 10.63 -18.66 -15.72
N LEU A 44 10.46 -17.72 -16.65
CA LEU A 44 9.25 -17.59 -17.46
C LEU A 44 8.97 -18.84 -18.31
N ARG A 45 10.00 -19.41 -18.95
CA ARG A 45 9.87 -20.66 -19.72
C ARG A 45 9.44 -21.82 -18.82
N ALA A 46 10.08 -21.98 -17.67
CA ALA A 46 9.76 -23.02 -16.70
C ALA A 46 8.33 -22.85 -16.12
N ALA A 47 7.95 -21.61 -15.78
CA ALA A 47 6.62 -21.27 -15.27
C ALA A 47 5.52 -21.62 -16.26
N ARG A 48 5.72 -21.35 -17.56
CA ARG A 48 4.79 -21.74 -18.62
C ARG A 48 4.71 -23.26 -18.84
N ALA A 49 5.78 -23.98 -18.54
CA ALA A 49 5.82 -25.44 -18.63
C ALA A 49 5.24 -26.16 -17.39
N GLY A 50 4.99 -25.44 -16.30
CA GLY A 50 4.45 -26.00 -15.05
C GLY A 50 5.47 -26.65 -14.11
N ASP A 51 6.77 -26.71 -14.50
CA ASP A 51 7.86 -27.25 -13.68
C ASP A 51 8.84 -26.13 -13.28
N TYR A 52 8.41 -25.27 -12.37
CA TYR A 52 9.10 -24.01 -12.07
C TYR A 52 9.62 -23.90 -10.65
N ALA A 53 9.19 -24.75 -9.72
CA ALA A 53 9.49 -24.58 -8.29
C ALA A 53 11.00 -24.64 -7.98
N HIS A 54 11.78 -25.41 -8.75
CA HIS A 54 13.23 -25.40 -8.65
C HIS A 54 13.83 -24.15 -9.30
N VAL A 55 13.42 -23.84 -10.53
CA VAL A 55 13.95 -22.74 -11.35
C VAL A 55 13.66 -21.36 -10.73
N VAL A 56 12.48 -21.16 -10.15
CA VAL A 56 12.13 -19.94 -9.40
C VAL A 56 13.08 -19.72 -8.22
N ARG A 57 13.46 -20.80 -7.51
CA ARG A 57 14.36 -20.71 -6.37
C ARG A 57 15.82 -20.50 -6.76
N THR A 58 16.26 -21.09 -7.86
CA THR A 58 17.68 -21.05 -8.27
C THR A 58 17.99 -19.91 -9.23
N ALA A 59 17.23 -19.76 -10.31
CA ALA A 59 17.43 -18.72 -11.32
C ALA A 59 16.73 -17.42 -10.93
N GLY A 60 15.48 -17.48 -10.49
CA GLY A 60 14.71 -16.31 -10.02
C GLY A 60 15.08 -15.87 -8.61
N ARG A 61 15.74 -16.76 -7.86
CA ARG A 61 16.23 -16.53 -6.49
C ARG A 61 15.15 -16.05 -5.53
N VAL A 62 13.93 -16.55 -5.76
CA VAL A 62 12.78 -16.29 -4.91
C VAL A 62 12.55 -17.50 -4.01
N ASN A 63 12.62 -17.29 -2.70
CA ASN A 63 12.36 -18.33 -1.71
C ASN A 63 10.87 -18.35 -1.28
N ARG A 64 9.95 -18.45 -2.25
CA ARG A 64 8.50 -18.52 -2.03
C ARG A 64 7.85 -19.56 -2.94
N ALA A 65 6.79 -20.20 -2.45
CA ALA A 65 5.99 -21.14 -3.23
C ALA A 65 4.99 -20.42 -4.15
N GLU A 66 4.42 -19.32 -3.67
CA GLU A 66 3.50 -18.45 -4.38
C GLU A 66 4.25 -17.27 -5.02
N PRO A 67 3.78 -16.74 -6.16
CA PRO A 67 4.39 -15.57 -6.77
C PRO A 67 4.29 -14.36 -5.82
N PRO A 68 5.28 -13.43 -5.84
CA PRO A 68 5.24 -12.21 -5.02
C PRO A 68 3.99 -11.34 -5.22
N GLU A 69 3.47 -11.29 -6.45
CA GLU A 69 2.24 -10.56 -6.80
C GLU A 69 1.30 -11.47 -7.61
N GLY A 70 0.00 -11.34 -7.37
CA GLY A 70 -1.04 -12.11 -8.07
C GLY A 70 -1.08 -13.61 -7.72
N ASN A 71 -1.74 -14.38 -8.57
CA ASN A 71 -1.89 -15.84 -8.46
C ASN A 71 -1.05 -16.62 -9.50
N SER A 72 -0.24 -15.94 -10.33
CA SER A 72 0.37 -16.53 -11.53
C SER A 72 1.87 -16.26 -11.65
N TRP A 73 2.68 -17.32 -11.47
CA TRP A 73 4.13 -17.29 -11.74
C TRP A 73 4.49 -16.88 -13.18
N PRO A 74 3.80 -17.36 -14.23
CA PRO A 74 4.05 -16.89 -15.59
C PRO A 74 3.85 -15.38 -15.76
N ARG A 75 2.79 -14.80 -15.18
CA ARG A 75 2.55 -13.35 -15.24
C ARG A 75 3.63 -12.58 -14.49
N TRP A 76 4.00 -13.03 -13.29
CA TRP A 76 5.07 -12.41 -12.51
C TRP A 76 6.40 -12.42 -13.27
N ALA A 77 6.84 -13.59 -13.74
CA ALA A 77 8.10 -13.73 -14.47
C ALA A 77 8.11 -12.93 -15.78
N GLN A 78 6.97 -12.83 -16.46
CA GLN A 78 6.83 -11.99 -17.66
C GLN A 78 7.04 -10.51 -17.34
N TRP A 79 6.45 -10.01 -16.25
CA TRP A 79 6.66 -8.63 -15.84
C TRP A 79 8.13 -8.36 -15.50
N VAL A 80 8.78 -9.25 -14.74
CA VAL A 80 10.20 -9.07 -14.38
C VAL A 80 11.09 -9.05 -15.63
N ASP A 81 10.89 -9.97 -16.58
CA ASP A 81 11.61 -9.97 -17.87
C ASP A 81 11.41 -8.64 -18.63
N LEU A 82 10.17 -8.12 -18.69
CA LEU A 82 9.88 -6.84 -19.34
C LEU A 82 10.59 -5.67 -18.63
N ARG A 83 10.53 -5.61 -17.29
CA ARG A 83 11.15 -4.53 -16.51
C ARG A 83 12.68 -4.55 -16.63
N LEU A 84 13.29 -5.72 -16.59
CA LEU A 84 14.74 -5.87 -16.76
C LEU A 84 15.18 -5.59 -18.21
N SER A 85 14.34 -5.92 -19.20
CA SER A 85 14.59 -5.55 -20.60
C SER A 85 14.59 -4.03 -20.76
N GLU A 86 13.60 -3.35 -20.19
CA GLU A 86 13.52 -1.88 -20.22
C GLU A 86 14.77 -1.22 -19.61
N LEU A 87 15.24 -1.72 -18.46
CA LEU A 87 16.43 -1.19 -17.80
C LEU A 87 17.74 -1.54 -18.50
N ALA A 88 17.80 -2.70 -19.18
CA ALA A 88 18.94 -3.05 -20.01
C ALA A 88 19.06 -2.13 -21.23
N ASP A 89 17.93 -1.75 -21.82
CA ASP A 89 17.88 -0.83 -22.96
C ASP A 89 18.08 0.64 -22.54
N ASP A 90 17.54 1.02 -21.39
CA ASP A 90 17.59 2.39 -20.86
C ASP A 90 17.77 2.41 -19.33
N PRO A 91 19.02 2.41 -18.83
CA PRO A 91 19.30 2.45 -17.39
C PRO A 91 18.78 3.70 -16.67
N SER A 92 18.42 4.77 -17.39
CA SER A 92 17.87 5.99 -16.78
C SER A 92 16.45 5.83 -16.23
N ARG A 93 15.77 4.70 -16.57
CA ARG A 93 14.41 4.38 -16.11
C ARG A 93 14.34 3.70 -14.75
N VAL A 94 15.45 3.59 -14.04
CA VAL A 94 15.44 3.14 -12.64
C VAL A 94 14.54 4.08 -11.83
N VAL A 95 13.65 3.51 -11.01
CA VAL A 95 12.83 4.33 -10.10
C VAL A 95 13.75 4.83 -8.99
N ASP A 96 13.78 6.14 -8.77
CA ASP A 96 14.50 6.70 -7.63
C ASP A 96 13.72 6.42 -6.34
N LEU A 97 14.15 5.40 -5.60
CA LEU A 97 13.59 5.03 -4.32
C LEU A 97 14.51 5.51 -3.22
N PRO A 98 13.96 6.05 -2.12
CA PRO A 98 14.75 6.41 -0.96
C PRO A 98 15.38 5.16 -0.35
N ARG A 99 16.48 5.36 0.37
CA ARG A 99 17.15 4.27 1.08
C ARG A 99 16.23 3.70 2.17
N GLU A 100 16.44 2.42 2.45
CA GLU A 100 15.61 1.59 3.33
C GLU A 100 15.51 2.10 4.78
N ASP A 101 16.42 2.98 5.18
CA ASP A 101 16.48 3.63 6.49
C ASP A 101 15.44 4.75 6.68
N GLU A 102 14.63 5.07 5.66
CA GLU A 102 13.42 5.87 5.82
C GLU A 102 12.18 4.98 6.03
N PRO A 103 11.78 4.67 7.27
CA PRO A 103 10.60 3.85 7.52
C PRO A 103 9.33 4.55 7.01
N TRP A 104 8.32 3.72 6.69
CA TRP A 104 6.95 4.16 6.53
C TRP A 104 6.57 5.09 7.68
N ARG A 105 6.24 6.34 7.37
CA ARG A 105 5.74 7.26 8.40
C ARG A 105 4.28 6.91 8.65
N LEU A 106 3.97 6.56 9.90
CA LEU A 106 2.63 6.20 10.34
C LEU A 106 1.98 7.37 11.10
N ARG A 107 0.78 7.76 10.66
CA ARG A 107 -0.06 8.77 11.32
C ARG A 107 -0.98 8.06 12.29
N GLU A 108 -0.52 7.89 13.52
CA GLU A 108 -1.25 7.16 14.56
C GLU A 108 -2.03 8.10 15.49
N GLY A 109 -3.14 7.62 16.01
CA GLY A 109 -3.90 8.26 17.07
C GLY A 109 -4.14 7.31 18.24
N VAL A 110 -4.07 7.86 19.44
CA VAL A 110 -4.28 7.14 20.70
C VAL A 110 -5.55 7.67 21.34
N LEU A 111 -6.49 6.77 21.63
CA LEU A 111 -7.70 7.09 22.37
C LEU A 111 -7.38 7.30 23.85
N ASP A 112 -7.99 8.32 24.44
CA ASP A 112 -7.95 8.54 25.89
C ASP A 112 -8.87 7.52 26.58
N PRO A 113 -8.35 6.65 27.49
CA PRO A 113 -9.17 5.73 28.25
C PRO A 113 -10.30 6.42 29.04
N ALA A 114 -10.13 7.68 29.44
CA ALA A 114 -11.15 8.45 30.14
C ALA A 114 -12.34 8.83 29.23
N ALA A 115 -12.16 8.85 27.91
CA ALA A 115 -13.19 9.18 26.93
C ALA A 115 -14.07 7.99 26.52
N ARG A 116 -13.98 6.85 27.21
CA ARG A 116 -14.66 5.58 26.85
C ARG A 116 -16.15 5.74 26.55
N ASP A 117 -16.89 6.46 27.40
CA ASP A 117 -18.34 6.64 27.23
C ASP A 117 -18.68 7.54 26.03
N VAL A 118 -17.81 8.49 25.68
CA VAL A 118 -17.95 9.31 24.48
C VAL A 118 -17.72 8.46 23.24
N VAL A 119 -16.64 7.67 23.23
CA VAL A 119 -16.30 6.75 22.14
C VAL A 119 -17.42 5.72 21.92
N GLN A 120 -17.96 5.12 22.98
CA GLN A 120 -19.03 4.13 22.87
C GLN A 120 -20.32 4.73 22.28
N ARG A 121 -20.69 5.95 22.67
CA ARG A 121 -21.87 6.64 22.10
C ARG A 121 -21.64 7.01 20.64
N ALA A 122 -20.46 7.50 20.28
CA ALA A 122 -20.11 7.80 18.89
C ALA A 122 -20.12 6.54 18.02
N LEU A 123 -19.61 5.42 18.53
CA LEU A 123 -19.66 4.12 17.86
C LEU A 123 -21.10 3.65 17.61
N ALA A 124 -21.98 3.78 18.59
CA ALA A 124 -23.40 3.42 18.44
C ALA A 124 -24.13 4.28 17.40
N ALA A 125 -23.68 5.51 17.19
CA ALA A 125 -24.23 6.44 16.20
C ALA A 125 -23.48 6.43 14.85
N THR A 126 -22.45 5.59 14.69
CA THR A 126 -21.63 5.58 13.48
C THR A 126 -22.47 5.12 12.30
N PRO A 127 -22.59 5.92 11.23
CA PRO A 127 -23.34 5.52 10.05
C PRO A 127 -22.63 4.35 9.36
N VAL A 128 -23.42 3.44 8.80
CA VAL A 128 -22.92 2.39 7.92
C VAL A 128 -23.08 2.90 6.49
N PRO A 129 -21.99 3.13 5.74
CA PRO A 129 -22.08 3.60 4.36
C PRO A 129 -22.93 2.67 3.49
N ALA A 130 -23.64 3.22 2.52
CA ALA A 130 -24.30 2.42 1.49
C ALA A 130 -23.24 2.10 0.41
N GLY A 131 -22.70 0.88 0.42
CA GLY A 131 -21.63 0.48 -0.49
C GLY A 131 -21.32 -1.01 -0.42
N ASP A 132 -20.56 -1.48 -1.39
CA ASP A 132 -20.15 -2.88 -1.58
C ASP A 132 -18.70 -3.16 -1.14
N SER A 133 -17.98 -2.15 -0.67
CA SER A 133 -16.59 -2.28 -0.20
C SER A 133 -16.49 -3.29 0.95
N ARG A 134 -15.43 -4.11 0.95
CA ARG A 134 -15.15 -5.00 2.07
C ARG A 134 -14.85 -4.22 3.34
N ARG A 135 -14.16 -3.08 3.23
CA ARG A 135 -13.88 -2.19 4.36
C ARG A 135 -14.25 -0.76 4.05
N ASP A 136 -14.82 -0.09 5.05
CA ASP A 136 -15.13 1.33 5.00
C ASP A 136 -14.47 2.03 6.18
N HIS A 137 -14.16 3.31 5.99
CA HIS A 137 -13.65 4.19 7.04
C HIS A 137 -14.58 5.37 7.19
N VAL A 138 -15.04 5.58 8.41
CA VAL A 138 -15.95 6.66 8.78
C VAL A 138 -15.27 7.49 9.86
N VAL A 139 -15.26 8.81 9.67
CA VAL A 139 -14.83 9.74 10.71
C VAL A 139 -16.07 10.33 11.35
N VAL A 140 -16.18 10.18 12.67
CA VAL A 140 -17.29 10.70 13.47
C VAL A 140 -16.78 11.81 14.38
N GLU A 141 -17.40 12.98 14.31
CA GLU A 141 -17.15 14.05 15.27
C GLU A 141 -17.86 13.77 16.59
N THR A 142 -17.18 14.09 17.68
CA THR A 142 -17.67 13.85 19.03
C THR A 142 -17.75 15.17 19.81
N PRO A 143 -18.64 15.26 20.82
CA PRO A 143 -18.85 16.52 21.55
C PRO A 143 -17.70 16.91 22.50
N ALA A 144 -16.70 16.04 22.67
CA ALA A 144 -15.54 16.25 23.53
C ALA A 144 -14.32 15.52 22.97
N PRO A 145 -13.08 15.93 23.30
CA PRO A 145 -11.88 15.22 22.86
C PRO A 145 -11.93 13.73 23.22
N VAL A 146 -11.52 12.87 22.28
CA VAL A 146 -11.48 11.41 22.43
C VAL A 146 -10.06 10.86 22.53
N GLY A 147 -9.05 11.70 22.32
CA GLY A 147 -7.66 11.28 22.36
C GLY A 147 -6.70 12.26 21.71
N LEU A 148 -5.54 11.76 21.32
CA LEU A 148 -4.48 12.49 20.65
C LEU A 148 -4.24 11.89 19.27
N ALA A 149 -4.10 12.73 18.25
CA ALA A 149 -3.68 12.35 16.91
C ALA A 149 -2.26 12.84 16.65
N VAL A 150 -1.44 12.01 16.02
CA VAL A 150 -0.11 12.38 15.54
C VAL A 150 -0.25 13.20 14.25
N ARG A 151 0.33 14.40 14.28
CA ARG A 151 0.51 15.25 13.12
C ARG A 151 2.00 15.35 12.81
N LEU A 152 2.34 14.99 11.58
CA LEU A 152 3.68 15.12 11.04
C LEU A 152 3.81 16.47 10.35
N ASP A 153 4.75 17.30 10.79
CA ASP A 153 5.23 18.44 10.02
C ASP A 153 6.30 17.93 9.06
N ARG A 154 6.08 18.09 7.76
CA ARG A 154 7.03 17.63 6.73
C ARG A 154 8.10 18.66 6.39
N ALA A 155 7.86 19.94 6.66
CA ALA A 155 8.87 20.97 6.48
C ALA A 155 9.99 20.82 7.52
N THR A 156 9.62 20.46 8.74
CA THR A 156 10.57 20.31 9.85
C THR A 156 10.90 18.86 10.19
N GLY A 157 10.05 17.91 9.80
CA GLY A 157 10.14 16.52 10.25
C GLY A 157 9.57 16.30 11.65
N ASP A 158 9.02 17.34 12.29
CA ASP A 158 8.54 17.26 13.66
C ASP A 158 7.26 16.44 13.77
N VAL A 159 7.12 15.79 14.92
CA VAL A 159 5.95 15.00 15.28
C VAL A 159 5.25 15.71 16.43
N ALA A 160 4.02 16.19 16.20
CA ALA A 160 3.19 16.81 17.21
C ALA A 160 2.02 15.90 17.57
N GLN A 161 1.68 15.82 18.85
CA GLN A 161 0.44 15.20 19.32
C GLN A 161 -0.61 16.28 19.55
N VAL A 162 -1.76 16.16 18.90
CA VAL A 162 -2.83 17.16 18.96
C VAL A 162 -4.10 16.50 19.49
N ALA A 163 -4.72 17.12 20.49
CA ALA A 163 -6.01 16.65 20.99
C ALA A 163 -7.05 16.69 19.87
N THR A 164 -7.81 15.60 19.72
CA THR A 164 -8.80 15.43 18.67
C THR A 164 -10.14 15.03 19.25
N ALA A 165 -11.21 15.59 18.68
CA ALA A 165 -12.59 15.18 18.92
C ALA A 165 -13.13 14.32 17.76
N ARG A 166 -12.26 13.86 16.85
CA ARG A 166 -12.63 13.08 15.67
C ARG A 166 -12.23 11.62 15.89
N LEU A 167 -13.20 10.72 15.73
CA LEU A 167 -13.05 9.28 15.90
C LEU A 167 -13.05 8.61 14.53
N GLY A 168 -11.94 7.99 14.16
CA GLY A 168 -11.85 7.12 12.98
C GLY A 168 -12.40 5.74 13.32
N VAL A 169 -13.35 5.25 12.53
CA VAL A 169 -14.00 3.95 12.71
C VAL A 169 -13.83 3.16 11.42
N VAL A 170 -13.24 1.97 11.53
CA VAL A 170 -13.14 1.04 10.40
C VAL A 170 -14.23 -0.01 10.54
N LEU A 171 -15.04 -0.11 9.50
CA LEU A 171 -16.09 -1.12 9.37
C LEU A 171 -15.61 -2.20 8.40
N GLU A 172 -15.96 -3.45 8.67
CA GLU A 172 -15.73 -4.56 7.75
C GLU A 172 -17.06 -5.26 7.44
N ARG A 173 -17.30 -5.53 6.16
CA ARG A 173 -18.48 -6.23 5.65
C ARG A 173 -18.17 -7.68 5.38
N THR A 174 -18.73 -8.56 6.21
CA THR A 174 -18.74 -10.01 5.98
C THR A 174 -20.16 -10.46 5.65
N ASP A 175 -20.67 -11.49 6.31
CA ASP A 175 -22.09 -11.79 6.46
C ASP A 175 -22.90 -10.67 7.16
N ARG A 176 -22.20 -9.83 7.94
CA ARG A 176 -22.74 -8.65 8.61
C ARG A 176 -21.70 -7.53 8.65
N VAL A 177 -22.14 -6.32 8.97
CA VAL A 177 -21.22 -5.20 9.20
C VAL A 177 -20.72 -5.28 10.64
N ARG A 178 -19.41 -5.21 10.83
CA ARG A 178 -18.77 -5.16 12.16
C ARG A 178 -17.75 -4.03 12.24
N VAL A 179 -17.54 -3.51 13.44
CA VAL A 179 -16.41 -2.61 13.72
C VAL A 179 -15.13 -3.44 13.77
N LEU A 180 -14.20 -3.17 12.86
CA LEU A 180 -12.86 -3.78 12.86
C LEU A 180 -11.97 -3.11 13.90
N GLY A 181 -12.06 -1.79 14.04
CA GLY A 181 -11.34 -1.04 15.05
C GLY A 181 -11.69 0.44 15.04
N VAL A 182 -11.18 1.13 16.06
CA VAL A 182 -11.31 2.58 16.23
C VAL A 182 -9.98 3.20 16.61
N HIS A 183 -9.80 4.46 16.22
CA HIS A 183 -8.62 5.26 16.55
C HIS A 183 -8.98 6.75 16.61
N ALA A 184 -8.12 7.54 17.27
CA ALA A 184 -8.22 9.00 17.20
C ALA A 184 -7.83 9.44 15.78
N ALA A 185 -8.73 10.12 15.07
CA ALA A 185 -8.49 10.62 13.73
C ALA A 185 -7.85 12.02 13.77
N ASP A 186 -7.31 12.49 12.64
CA ASP A 186 -6.72 13.81 12.52
C ASP A 186 -7.65 14.89 13.09
N ALA A 187 -7.09 15.79 13.88
CA ALA A 187 -7.82 16.85 14.59
C ALA A 187 -8.39 17.89 13.62
N VAL A 188 -7.82 18.02 12.42
CA VAL A 188 -8.24 19.01 11.42
C VAL A 188 -8.69 18.31 10.15
N GLU A 189 -9.89 18.64 9.69
CA GLU A 189 -10.39 18.24 8.38
C GLU A 189 -9.90 19.19 7.29
N ASP A 190 -9.45 18.65 6.16
CA ASP A 190 -9.27 19.47 4.96
C ASP A 190 -10.67 19.91 4.46
N PRO A 191 -10.91 21.21 4.23
CA PRO A 191 -12.22 21.71 3.77
C PRO A 191 -12.66 21.11 2.43
N ARG A 192 -11.75 20.54 1.64
CA ARG A 192 -12.03 19.88 0.36
C ARG A 192 -12.38 18.39 0.52
N ALA A 193 -12.23 17.81 1.72
CA ALA A 193 -12.36 16.38 1.97
C ALA A 193 -13.70 15.80 1.50
N ALA A 194 -14.81 16.48 1.80
CA ALA A 194 -16.15 16.04 1.38
C ALA A 194 -16.27 15.94 -0.16
N GLY A 195 -15.80 16.95 -0.89
CA GLY A 195 -15.83 16.93 -2.36
C GLY A 195 -14.91 15.87 -2.96
N TRP A 196 -13.79 15.55 -2.31
CA TRP A 196 -12.93 14.44 -2.72
C TRP A 196 -13.57 13.08 -2.45
N GLN A 197 -14.24 12.90 -1.32
CA GLN A 197 -14.93 11.65 -0.99
C GLN A 197 -16.11 11.40 -1.94
N GLU A 198 -16.80 12.45 -2.37
CA GLU A 198 -17.85 12.36 -3.40
C GLU A 198 -17.28 12.00 -4.77
N ARG A 199 -16.11 12.55 -5.13
CA ARG A 199 -15.46 12.28 -6.43
C ARG A 199 -14.82 10.90 -6.49
N TRP A 200 -14.19 10.47 -5.40
CA TRP A 200 -13.42 9.21 -5.32
C TRP A 200 -13.84 8.34 -4.12
N PRO A 201 -15.12 7.91 -4.08
CA PRO A 201 -15.62 7.13 -2.95
C PRO A 201 -14.94 5.75 -2.87
N SER A 202 -14.57 5.18 -4.03
CA SER A 202 -13.97 3.87 -4.11
C SER A 202 -12.58 3.87 -3.48
N LEU A 203 -11.78 4.87 -3.83
CA LEU A 203 -10.43 5.09 -3.32
C LEU A 203 -10.45 5.52 -1.86
N ALA A 204 -11.43 6.35 -1.45
CA ALA A 204 -11.59 6.76 -0.05
C ALA A 204 -11.80 5.56 0.88
N SER A 205 -12.71 4.66 0.52
CA SER A 205 -12.92 3.43 1.29
C SER A 205 -11.72 2.48 1.22
N ALA A 206 -10.99 2.41 0.11
CA ALA A 206 -9.78 1.59 0.03
C ALA A 206 -8.68 2.10 0.96
N LEU A 207 -8.33 3.39 0.85
CA LEU A 207 -7.28 4.03 1.64
C LEU A 207 -7.62 4.08 3.13
N GLY A 208 -8.82 4.52 3.50
CA GLY A 208 -9.23 4.55 4.89
C GLY A 208 -9.55 3.16 5.46
N GLY A 209 -10.14 2.26 4.69
CA GLY A 209 -10.57 0.95 5.17
C GLY A 209 -9.42 -0.03 5.38
N TRP A 210 -8.45 -0.05 4.46
CA TRP A 210 -7.32 -0.98 4.50
C TRP A 210 -6.04 -0.37 5.08
N PHE A 211 -5.82 0.93 4.87
CA PHE A 211 -4.58 1.61 5.22
C PHE A 211 -4.73 2.69 6.30
N SER A 212 -5.87 2.76 7.00
CA SER A 212 -5.94 3.48 8.29
C SER A 212 -5.26 2.68 9.39
N GLN A 213 -4.99 3.32 10.54
CA GLN A 213 -4.34 2.67 11.67
C GLN A 213 -5.07 1.39 12.11
N SER A 214 -6.41 1.47 12.22
CA SER A 214 -7.21 0.30 12.58
C SER A 214 -7.37 -0.71 11.45
N GLY A 215 -7.33 -0.27 10.19
CA GLY A 215 -7.37 -1.15 9.02
C GLY A 215 -6.09 -1.96 8.85
N LEU A 216 -4.96 -1.32 9.12
CA LEU A 216 -3.62 -1.90 9.08
C LEU A 216 -3.41 -2.86 10.26
N GLY A 217 -3.79 -2.47 11.48
CA GLY A 217 -3.67 -3.30 12.68
C GLY A 217 -2.22 -3.69 12.96
N ARG A 218 -1.90 -5.00 12.86
CA ARG A 218 -0.52 -5.53 12.98
C ARG A 218 0.13 -5.84 11.63
N TYR A 219 -0.57 -5.59 10.53
CA TYR A 219 -0.07 -5.87 9.20
C TYR A 219 0.89 -4.76 8.74
N GLU A 220 1.82 -5.12 7.87
CA GLU A 220 2.59 -4.15 7.09
C GLU A 220 1.73 -3.65 5.92
N PRO A 221 1.98 -2.43 5.38
CA PRO A 221 1.22 -1.89 4.25
C PRO A 221 1.11 -2.85 3.06
N GLN A 222 2.16 -3.58 2.74
CA GLN A 222 2.17 -4.57 1.66
C GLN A 222 1.21 -5.74 1.95
N ALA A 223 1.20 -6.23 3.19
CA ALA A 223 0.27 -7.30 3.58
C ALA A 223 -1.19 -6.82 3.57
N ALA A 224 -1.45 -5.57 3.98
CA ALA A 224 -2.77 -4.96 3.89
C ALA A 224 -3.23 -4.81 2.42
N GLN A 225 -2.33 -4.40 1.53
CA GLN A 225 -2.61 -4.31 0.10
C GLN A 225 -2.92 -5.68 -0.52
N ALA A 226 -2.11 -6.70 -0.24
CA ALA A 226 -2.37 -8.06 -0.72
C ALA A 226 -3.70 -8.61 -0.20
N ALA A 227 -4.06 -8.30 1.06
CA ALA A 227 -5.35 -8.66 1.63
C ALA A 227 -6.52 -7.96 0.92
N MET A 228 -6.38 -6.67 0.59
CA MET A 228 -7.36 -5.91 -0.20
C MET A 228 -7.58 -6.55 -1.57
N LEU A 229 -6.50 -6.80 -2.32
CA LEU A 229 -6.55 -7.36 -3.66
C LEU A 229 -7.23 -8.75 -3.69
N ARG A 230 -7.02 -9.56 -2.64
CA ARG A 230 -7.67 -10.88 -2.51
C ARG A 230 -9.12 -10.82 -2.01
N GLN A 231 -9.54 -9.79 -1.28
CA GLN A 231 -10.85 -9.76 -0.63
C GLN A 231 -11.89 -8.86 -1.29
N GLU A 232 -11.48 -7.77 -1.94
CA GLU A 232 -12.40 -6.89 -2.69
C GLU A 232 -12.84 -7.56 -4.00
N SER A 233 -14.00 -7.18 -4.54
CA SER A 233 -14.43 -7.68 -5.87
C SER A 233 -13.60 -7.05 -6.98
N ASP A 234 -13.54 -7.69 -8.14
CA ASP A 234 -12.79 -7.18 -9.28
C ASP A 234 -13.36 -5.84 -9.77
N GLU A 235 -14.69 -5.71 -9.83
CA GLU A 235 -15.36 -4.45 -10.20
C GLU A 235 -15.02 -3.32 -9.22
N ARG A 236 -14.85 -3.65 -7.93
CA ARG A 236 -14.48 -2.68 -6.91
C ARG A 236 -13.03 -2.24 -7.08
N LEU A 237 -12.12 -3.18 -7.35
CA LEU A 237 -10.72 -2.90 -7.59
C LEU A 237 -10.54 -2.07 -8.87
N GLU A 238 -11.27 -2.35 -9.93
CA GLU A 238 -11.27 -1.55 -11.16
C GLU A 238 -11.64 -0.08 -10.89
N ARG A 239 -12.67 0.17 -10.06
CA ARG A 239 -13.02 1.54 -9.63
C ARG A 239 -11.92 2.20 -8.81
N VAL A 240 -11.29 1.46 -7.86
CA VAL A 240 -10.13 1.98 -7.11
C VAL A 240 -9.00 2.37 -8.05
N ALA A 241 -8.69 1.53 -9.04
CA ALA A 241 -7.63 1.80 -10.00
C ALA A 241 -7.92 3.04 -10.86
N ALA A 242 -9.17 3.19 -11.34
CA ALA A 242 -9.58 4.34 -12.12
C ALA A 242 -9.50 5.65 -11.32
N GLU A 243 -10.03 5.66 -10.10
CA GLU A 243 -10.01 6.85 -9.23
C GLU A 243 -8.58 7.19 -8.78
N ALA A 244 -7.74 6.19 -8.49
CA ALA A 244 -6.32 6.41 -8.19
C ALA A 244 -5.54 6.94 -9.40
N ALA A 245 -5.84 6.48 -10.62
CA ALA A 245 -5.22 7.02 -11.83
C ALA A 245 -5.58 8.50 -12.04
N GLU A 246 -6.82 8.90 -11.73
CA GLU A 246 -7.24 10.30 -11.78
C GLU A 246 -6.55 11.14 -10.69
N LEU A 247 -6.47 10.65 -9.45
CA LEU A 247 -5.71 11.28 -8.36
C LEU A 247 -4.25 11.52 -8.76
N LEU A 248 -3.63 10.56 -9.42
CA LEU A 248 -2.23 10.64 -9.87
C LEU A 248 -1.99 11.71 -10.95
N THR A 249 -3.02 12.36 -11.50
CA THR A 249 -2.86 13.53 -12.37
C THR A 249 -2.63 14.84 -11.60
N LEU A 250 -2.91 14.86 -10.29
CA LEU A 250 -2.71 16.03 -9.44
C LEU A 250 -1.24 16.22 -9.05
N GLY A 251 -0.91 17.40 -8.49
CA GLY A 251 0.40 17.66 -7.89
C GLY A 251 0.62 16.88 -6.58
N ASP A 252 1.87 16.70 -6.17
CA ASP A 252 2.24 15.86 -5.01
C ASP A 252 1.61 16.32 -3.69
N GLU A 253 1.44 17.63 -3.49
CA GLU A 253 0.79 18.18 -2.31
C GLU A 253 -0.69 17.80 -2.24
N ASP A 254 -1.41 17.89 -3.37
CA ASP A 254 -2.81 17.52 -3.44
C ASP A 254 -3.01 16.01 -3.31
N VAL A 255 -2.15 15.20 -3.96
CA VAL A 255 -2.17 13.73 -3.80
C VAL A 255 -2.06 13.37 -2.32
N ARG A 256 -1.11 13.99 -1.61
CA ARG A 256 -0.90 13.77 -0.19
C ARG A 256 -2.09 14.23 0.64
N ALA A 257 -2.63 15.43 0.38
CA ALA A 257 -3.77 15.96 1.10
C ALA A 257 -5.00 15.05 0.97
N VAL A 258 -5.24 14.49 -0.22
CA VAL A 258 -6.33 13.53 -0.48
C VAL A 258 -6.11 12.23 0.29
N VAL A 259 -4.91 11.63 0.21
CA VAL A 259 -4.57 10.39 0.92
C VAL A 259 -4.77 10.54 2.43
N VAL A 260 -4.35 11.68 2.98
CA VAL A 260 -4.55 12.06 4.38
C VAL A 260 -6.04 12.21 4.69
N ALA A 261 -6.79 12.95 3.88
CA ALA A 261 -8.21 13.20 4.09
C ALA A 261 -9.06 11.91 4.01
N PHE A 262 -8.60 10.91 3.26
CA PHE A 262 -9.24 9.60 3.18
C PHE A 262 -8.92 8.68 4.37
N GLY A 263 -8.07 9.13 5.31
CA GLY A 263 -7.76 8.41 6.54
C GLY A 263 -6.65 7.37 6.38
N CYS A 264 -5.85 7.45 5.30
CA CYS A 264 -4.65 6.63 5.19
C CYS A 264 -3.64 7.06 6.27
N CYS A 265 -3.25 6.13 7.14
CA CYS A 265 -2.20 6.37 8.12
C CYS A 265 -0.81 6.14 7.54
N VAL A 266 -0.71 5.50 6.37
CA VAL A 266 0.54 5.12 5.73
C VAL A 266 0.99 6.23 4.77
N GLU A 267 2.21 6.74 4.95
CA GLU A 267 2.71 7.87 4.15
C GLU A 267 4.18 7.68 3.73
N PRO A 268 4.48 6.80 2.76
CA PRO A 268 5.84 6.58 2.28
C PRO A 268 6.41 7.83 1.60
N SER A 269 7.73 7.99 1.60
CA SER A 269 8.42 9.06 0.86
C SER A 269 8.19 8.96 -0.66
N TYR A 270 7.91 7.77 -1.17
CA TYR A 270 7.58 7.48 -2.58
C TYR A 270 6.06 7.29 -2.82
N LEU A 271 5.20 8.02 -2.10
CA LEU A 271 3.73 7.90 -2.15
C LEU A 271 3.13 7.79 -3.56
N ARG A 272 3.59 8.63 -4.50
CA ARG A 272 3.10 8.60 -5.88
C ARG A 272 3.41 7.27 -6.55
N SER A 273 4.64 6.78 -6.43
CA SER A 273 5.04 5.47 -6.97
C SER A 273 4.25 4.36 -6.31
N TRP A 274 4.07 4.40 -4.99
CA TRP A 274 3.29 3.41 -4.25
C TRP A 274 1.82 3.32 -4.72
N LEU A 275 1.15 4.47 -4.90
CA LEU A 275 -0.19 4.52 -5.48
C LEU A 275 -0.21 4.04 -6.94
N GLY A 276 0.80 4.41 -7.74
CA GLY A 276 0.94 3.93 -9.12
C GLY A 276 1.12 2.41 -9.18
N TRP A 277 1.87 1.83 -8.25
CA TRP A 277 2.04 0.39 -8.14
C TRP A 277 0.76 -0.31 -7.69
N MET A 278 -0.06 0.32 -6.85
CA MET A 278 -1.41 -0.20 -6.54
C MET A 278 -2.29 -0.31 -7.79
N VAL A 279 -2.34 0.75 -8.61
CA VAL A 279 -3.08 0.75 -9.89
C VAL A 279 -2.56 -0.36 -10.79
N TRP A 280 -1.24 -0.48 -10.92
CA TRP A 280 -0.61 -1.52 -11.71
C TRP A 280 -0.92 -2.94 -11.21
N ARG A 281 -0.87 -3.19 -9.89
CA ARG A 281 -1.19 -4.50 -9.29
C ARG A 281 -2.60 -4.93 -9.61
N ILE A 282 -3.56 -4.01 -9.53
CA ILE A 282 -4.96 -4.24 -9.87
C ILE A 282 -5.12 -4.59 -11.35
N GLY A 283 -4.52 -3.81 -12.25
CA GLY A 283 -4.72 -3.97 -13.69
C GLY A 283 -3.91 -5.10 -14.32
N TYR A 284 -2.79 -5.51 -13.73
CA TYR A 284 -1.85 -6.44 -14.36
C TYR A 284 -2.00 -7.89 -13.90
N PHE A 285 -2.39 -8.14 -12.65
CA PHE A 285 -2.46 -9.49 -12.09
C PHE A 285 -3.90 -9.92 -11.82
N ASP A 286 -4.11 -11.23 -11.92
CA ASP A 286 -5.26 -11.87 -11.34
C ASP A 286 -4.98 -12.19 -9.86
N TRP A 287 -5.98 -11.95 -9.02
CA TRP A 287 -5.92 -12.08 -7.57
C TRP A 287 -6.98 -13.05 -7.01
N LYS A 288 -7.78 -13.68 -7.88
CA LYS A 288 -8.86 -14.61 -7.52
C LYS A 288 -8.58 -16.05 -7.91
#